data_AF-A0A1H0AY23-F1
#
_entry.id   AF-A0A1H0AY23-F1
#
_cell.length_a   1.000
_cell.length_b   1.000
_cell.length_c   1.000
_cell.angle_alpha   90.00
_cell.angle_beta   90.00
_cell.angle_gamma   90.00
#
_symmetry.space_group_name_H-M   'P 1'
#
loop_
_entity.id
_entity.type
_entity.pdbx_description
1 polymer ?
#
loop_
_entity_poly.entity_id
_entity_poly.type
_entity_poly.pdbx_seq_one_letter_code
_entity_poly.pdbx_strand_id
1 'polypeptide(L)'
;MRDHPIPDEAVLLAAARAGVPHNRLPELVGLVQADLGLRVDDYRSRYECVHETSDAFVFFVEWGHWATIGERLGFDATDSHAVKRAHVEHLRRLAREADRVQEFATALEVRECVVIGKDTPQAATDGGDTSTDPEPR
;
A
#
# COMPACT_ATOMS: atom_id res chain seq x y z
N MET A 1 16.45 -2.16 -1.71
CA MET A 1 16.38 -0.97 -2.58
C MET A 1 14.91 -0.80 -2.90
N ARG A 2 14.26 0.19 -2.26
CA ARG A 2 12.85 0.63 -2.36
C ARG A 2 11.75 -0.46 -2.50
N ASP A 3 11.28 -0.96 -1.36
CA ASP A 3 10.15 -1.89 -1.21
C ASP A 3 8.84 -1.17 -0.83
N HIS A 4 8.27 -0.33 -1.72
CA HIS A 4 6.85 -0.04 -1.56
C HIS A 4 6.13 0.34 -2.87
N PRO A 5 4.88 -0.11 -3.07
CA PRO A 5 4.13 0.01 -4.32
C PRO A 5 3.56 1.41 -4.58
N ILE A 6 3.69 2.37 -3.66
CA ILE A 6 3.16 3.73 -3.86
C ILE A 6 4.32 4.61 -4.38
N PRO A 7 4.11 5.46 -5.40
CA PRO A 7 5.20 6.28 -5.95
C PRO A 7 5.81 7.25 -4.93
N ASP A 8 7.14 7.39 -4.92
CA ASP A 8 7.91 8.29 -4.04
C ASP A 8 7.38 9.75 -4.05
N GLU A 9 6.90 10.24 -5.20
CA GLU A 9 6.37 11.60 -5.34
C GLU A 9 4.99 11.78 -4.68
N ALA A 10 4.13 10.76 -4.73
CA ALA A 10 2.84 10.76 -4.05
C ALA A 10 3.03 10.78 -2.52
N VAL A 11 4.08 10.10 -2.04
CA VAL A 11 4.50 10.11 -0.64
C VAL A 11 4.98 11.50 -0.24
N LEU A 12 5.90 12.12 -0.99
CA LEU A 12 6.40 13.46 -0.65
C LEU A 12 5.29 14.52 -0.58
N LEU A 13 4.33 14.51 -1.53
CA LEU A 13 3.22 15.47 -1.55
C LEU A 13 2.26 15.28 -0.37
N ALA A 14 2.00 14.03 0.03
CA ALA A 14 1.15 13.71 1.17
C ALA A 14 1.79 14.10 2.50
N ALA A 15 3.09 13.84 2.68
CA ALA A 15 3.84 14.23 3.89
C ALA A 15 3.81 15.75 4.12
N ALA A 16 4.11 16.52 3.07
CA ALA A 16 4.09 17.98 3.13
C ALA A 16 2.71 18.56 3.50
N ARG A 17 1.62 17.97 2.98
CA ARG A 17 0.24 18.40 3.29
C ARG A 17 -0.24 17.99 4.68
N ALA A 18 0.29 16.90 5.24
CA ALA A 18 -0.09 16.40 6.55
C ALA A 18 0.77 16.97 7.70
N GLY A 19 1.84 17.73 7.40
CA GLY A 19 2.79 18.20 8.41
C GLY A 19 3.69 17.08 8.96
N VAL A 20 3.80 15.97 8.23
CA VAL A 20 4.63 14.83 8.60
C VAL A 20 6.04 15.03 8.01
N PRO A 21 7.12 14.75 8.77
CA PRO A 21 8.46 14.85 8.23
C PRO A 21 8.66 13.92 7.02
N HIS A 22 9.38 14.40 6.01
CA HIS A 22 9.47 13.77 4.68
C HIS A 22 9.94 12.31 4.68
N ASN A 23 10.66 11.90 5.72
CA ASN A 23 11.23 10.56 5.88
C ASN A 23 10.28 9.58 6.56
N ARG A 24 9.25 10.07 7.26
CA ARG A 24 8.35 9.23 8.07
C ARG A 24 7.23 8.61 7.25
N LEU A 25 6.71 9.31 6.23
CA LEU A 25 5.61 8.75 5.44
C LEU A 25 5.98 7.50 4.62
N PRO A 26 7.16 7.39 3.97
CA PRO A 26 7.57 6.14 3.33
C PRO A 26 7.60 4.96 4.32
N GLU A 27 8.07 5.18 5.55
CA GLU A 27 8.12 4.16 6.60
C GLU A 27 6.71 3.72 7.03
N LEU A 28 5.80 4.67 7.28
CA LEU A 28 4.41 4.39 7.63
C LEU A 28 3.70 3.61 6.51
N VAL A 29 3.93 3.99 5.25
CA VAL A 29 3.38 3.28 4.10
C VAL A 29 3.95 1.86 4.03
N GLY A 30 5.25 1.67 4.24
CA GLY A 30 5.87 0.33 4.28
C GLY A 30 5.25 -0.57 5.34
N LEU A 31 5.05 -0.06 6.56
CA LEU A 31 4.38 -0.79 7.65
C LEU A 31 2.94 -1.18 7.28
N VAL A 32 2.21 -0.27 6.66
CA VAL A 32 0.83 -0.52 6.20
C VAL A 32 0.81 -1.55 5.08
N GLN A 33 1.74 -1.49 4.12
CA GLN A 33 1.80 -2.47 3.03
C GLN A 33 2.15 -3.86 3.54
N ALA A 34 3.07 -3.97 4.52
CA ALA A 34 3.35 -5.24 5.18
C ALA A 34 2.13 -5.81 5.92
N ASP A 35 1.39 -4.96 6.66
CA ASP A 35 0.17 -5.33 7.37
C ASP A 35 -0.96 -5.77 6.42
N LEU A 36 -1.16 -5.03 5.33
CA LEU A 36 -2.23 -5.27 4.36
C LEU A 36 -1.92 -6.42 3.41
N GLY A 37 -0.65 -6.62 3.03
CA GLY A 37 -0.22 -7.73 2.19
C GLY A 37 -0.56 -9.09 2.82
N LEU A 38 -0.41 -9.20 4.15
CA LEU A 38 -0.81 -10.41 4.89
C LEU A 38 -2.32 -10.65 4.93
N ARG A 39 -3.13 -9.66 4.55
CA ARG A 39 -4.60 -9.69 4.61
C ARG A 39 -5.26 -9.55 3.25
N VAL A 40 -4.50 -9.65 2.16
CA VAL A 40 -5.02 -9.40 0.82
C VAL A 40 -6.21 -10.30 0.47
N ASP A 41 -6.20 -11.56 0.89
CA ASP A 41 -7.30 -12.49 0.66
C ASP A 41 -8.55 -12.15 1.49
N ASP A 42 -8.37 -11.67 2.72
CA ASP A 42 -9.48 -11.15 3.54
C ASP A 42 -10.13 -9.94 2.84
N TYR A 43 -9.32 -9.03 2.28
CA TYR A 43 -9.84 -7.89 1.54
C TYR A 43 -10.59 -8.30 0.28
N ARG A 44 -10.09 -9.28 -0.47
CA ARG A 44 -10.77 -9.84 -1.64
C ARG A 44 -12.11 -10.48 -1.29
N SER A 45 -12.22 -11.10 -0.11
CA SER A 45 -13.46 -11.71 0.34
C SER A 45 -14.47 -10.69 0.89
N ARG A 46 -13.99 -9.61 1.55
CA ARG A 46 -14.84 -8.65 2.26
C ARG A 46 -15.22 -7.43 1.42
N TYR A 47 -14.36 -7.04 0.50
CA TYR A 47 -14.50 -5.83 -0.29
C TYR A 47 -14.47 -6.11 -1.78
N GLU A 48 -15.11 -5.24 -2.54
CA GLU A 48 -15.03 -5.25 -3.99
C GLU A 48 -13.65 -4.74 -4.44
N CYS A 49 -12.93 -5.57 -5.20
CA CYS A 49 -11.73 -5.16 -5.92
C CYS A 49 -12.16 -4.35 -7.15
N VAL A 50 -12.01 -3.02 -7.10
CA VAL A 50 -12.49 -2.11 -8.14
C VAL A 50 -11.48 -1.89 -9.26
N HIS A 51 -10.23 -2.22 -8.99
CA HIS A 51 -9.17 -2.20 -9.98
C HIS A 51 -8.02 -3.11 -9.56
N GLU A 52 -7.48 -3.83 -10.54
CA GLU A 52 -6.34 -4.72 -10.37
C GLU A 52 -5.35 -4.47 -11.50
N THR A 53 -4.10 -4.20 -11.15
CA THR A 53 -2.99 -4.08 -12.09
C THR A 53 -2.01 -5.24 -11.89
N SER A 54 -0.93 -5.30 -12.67
CA SER A 54 0.15 -6.26 -12.41
C SER A 54 0.80 -6.08 -11.03
N ASP A 55 0.73 -4.87 -10.48
CA ASP A 55 1.52 -4.46 -9.31
C ASP A 55 0.68 -4.19 -8.06
N ALA A 56 -0.65 -4.00 -8.19
CA ALA A 56 -1.50 -3.64 -7.06
C ALA A 56 -2.95 -4.12 -7.19
N PHE A 57 -3.61 -4.23 -6.04
CA PHE A 57 -5.07 -4.32 -5.89
C PHE A 57 -5.61 -3.03 -5.31
N VAL A 58 -6.79 -2.61 -5.77
CA VAL A 58 -7.52 -1.44 -5.25
C VAL A 58 -8.86 -1.89 -4.71
N PHE A 59 -9.12 -1.55 -3.46
CA PHE A 59 -10.37 -1.81 -2.77
C PHE A 59 -11.00 -0.50 -2.30
N PHE A 60 -12.34 -0.42 -2.40
CA PHE A 60 -13.10 0.57 -1.64
C PHE A 60 -13.59 -0.03 -0.33
N VAL A 61 -13.38 0.71 0.75
CA VAL A 61 -13.67 0.31 2.13
C VAL A 61 -14.59 1.32 2.81
N GLU A 62 -15.14 0.94 3.95
CA GLU A 62 -15.98 1.80 4.78
C GLU A 62 -15.22 3.01 5.34
N TRP A 63 -15.97 4.03 5.75
CA TRP A 63 -15.39 5.17 6.48
C TRP A 63 -14.85 4.74 7.83
N GLY A 64 -13.73 5.34 8.25
CA GLY A 64 -13.09 5.02 9.52
C GLY A 64 -12.17 3.80 9.45
N HIS A 65 -12.04 3.18 8.27
CA HIS A 65 -11.14 2.07 8.05
C HIS A 65 -9.69 2.45 8.33
N TRP A 66 -9.27 3.65 7.92
CA TRP A 66 -7.93 4.17 8.23
C TRP A 66 -7.67 4.41 9.72
N ALA A 67 -8.70 4.73 10.50
CA ALA A 67 -8.57 4.83 11.96
C ALA A 67 -8.34 3.44 12.57
N THR A 68 -9.05 2.42 12.08
CA THR A 68 -8.88 1.02 12.53
C THR A 68 -7.48 0.48 12.18
N ILE A 69 -6.96 0.81 10.99
CA ILE A 69 -5.56 0.48 10.62
C ILE A 69 -4.60 1.21 11.56
N GLY A 70 -4.83 2.50 11.80
CA GLY A 70 -3.99 3.31 12.67
C GLY A 70 -3.91 2.76 14.09
N GLU A 71 -5.04 2.44 14.71
CA GLU A 71 -5.09 1.80 16.03
C GLU A 71 -4.30 0.48 16.07
N ARG A 72 -4.44 -0.35 15.03
CA ARG A 72 -3.73 -1.62 14.94
C ARG A 72 -2.21 -1.45 14.82
N LEU A 73 -1.76 -0.42 14.10
CA LEU A 73 -0.34 -0.15 13.85
C LEU A 73 0.28 0.86 14.82
N GLY A 74 -0.49 1.36 15.78
CA GLY A 74 -0.04 2.38 16.74
C GLY A 74 0.17 3.76 16.12
N PHE A 75 -0.50 4.07 15.00
CA PHE A 75 -0.42 5.38 14.36
C PHE A 75 -1.39 6.36 15.02
N ASP A 76 -0.97 7.62 15.10
CA ASP A 76 -1.87 8.69 15.47
C ASP A 76 -2.78 9.09 14.28
N ALA A 77 -3.69 10.04 14.53
CA ALA A 77 -4.61 10.54 13.52
C ALA A 77 -3.88 11.23 12.34
N THR A 78 -2.73 11.85 12.59
CA THR A 78 -1.94 12.56 11.58
C THR A 78 -1.25 11.57 10.65
N ASP A 79 -0.58 10.56 11.22
CA ASP A 79 0.06 9.47 10.50
C ASP A 79 -0.98 8.69 9.67
N SER A 80 -2.13 8.36 10.27
CA SER A 80 -3.24 7.70 9.57
C SER A 80 -3.78 8.54 8.40
N HIS A 81 -3.91 9.86 8.59
CA HIS A 81 -4.34 10.77 7.53
C HIS A 81 -3.31 10.86 6.39
N ALA A 82 -2.02 10.89 6.72
CA ALA A 82 -0.94 10.97 5.75
C ALA A 82 -0.88 9.70 4.89
N VAL A 83 -1.02 8.52 5.48
CA VAL A 83 -1.07 7.25 4.74
C VAL A 83 -2.33 7.17 3.88
N LYS A 84 -3.50 7.54 4.43
CA LYS A 84 -4.75 7.62 3.66
C LYS A 84 -4.56 8.48 2.40
N ARG A 85 -3.93 9.64 2.54
CA ARG A 85 -3.63 10.54 1.42
C ARG A 85 -2.73 9.86 0.39
N ALA A 86 -1.67 9.18 0.80
CA ALA A 86 -0.79 8.45 -0.10
C ALA A 86 -1.55 7.39 -0.94
N HIS A 87 -2.45 6.65 -0.31
CA HIS A 87 -3.31 5.67 -1.00
C HIS A 87 -4.26 6.34 -2.01
N VAL A 88 -4.88 7.46 -1.65
CA VAL A 88 -5.74 8.24 -2.56
C VAL A 88 -4.96 8.81 -3.75
N GLU A 89 -3.76 9.33 -3.54
CA GLU A 89 -2.94 9.84 -4.64
C GLU A 89 -2.47 8.72 -5.57
N HIS A 90 -2.16 7.53 -5.03
CA HIS A 90 -1.89 6.36 -5.86
C HIS A 90 -3.12 5.95 -6.67
N LEU A 91 -4.30 5.86 -6.06
CA LEU A 91 -5.55 5.59 -6.77
C LEU A 91 -5.77 6.59 -7.91
N ARG A 92 -5.53 7.89 -7.70
CA ARG A 92 -5.67 8.91 -8.75
C ARG A 92 -4.70 8.71 -9.91
N ARG A 93 -3.49 8.23 -9.65
CA ARG A 93 -2.53 7.86 -10.70
C ARG A 93 -3.11 6.71 -11.55
N LEU A 94 -3.53 5.62 -10.89
CA LEU A 94 -4.14 4.47 -11.56
C LEU A 94 -5.41 4.86 -12.32
N ALA A 95 -6.22 5.75 -11.77
CA ALA A 95 -7.43 6.28 -12.41
C ALA A 95 -7.12 6.99 -13.73
N ARG A 96 -6.01 7.76 -13.78
CA ARG A 96 -5.57 8.44 -15.00
C ARG A 96 -5.05 7.45 -16.03
N GLU A 97 -4.27 6.47 -15.60
CA GLU A 97 -3.73 5.41 -16.46
C GLU A 97 -4.86 4.54 -17.07
N ALA A 98 -5.95 4.34 -16.33
CA ALA A 98 -7.12 3.58 -16.75
C ALA A 98 -8.25 4.42 -17.39
N ASP A 99 -8.08 5.74 -17.56
CA ASP A 99 -9.12 6.68 -18.02
C ASP A 99 -10.44 6.65 -17.21
N ARG A 100 -10.34 6.37 -15.89
CA ARG A 100 -11.48 6.23 -14.94
C ARG A 100 -11.47 7.28 -13.82
N VAL A 101 -10.88 8.45 -14.08
CA VAL A 101 -10.67 9.51 -13.06
C VAL A 101 -11.98 9.92 -12.38
N GLN A 102 -13.05 10.18 -13.15
CA GLN A 102 -14.33 10.62 -12.59
C GLN A 102 -15.00 9.54 -11.76
N GLU A 103 -15.00 8.29 -12.23
CA GLU A 103 -15.62 7.17 -11.53
C GLU A 103 -15.01 6.96 -10.14
N PHE A 104 -13.68 6.92 -10.04
CA PHE A 104 -13.00 6.77 -8.75
C PHE A 104 -13.14 8.00 -7.87
N ALA A 105 -13.17 9.20 -8.45
CA ALA A 105 -13.42 10.43 -7.69
C ALA A 105 -14.81 10.39 -7.04
N THR A 106 -15.86 10.02 -7.77
CA THR A 106 -17.23 9.88 -7.24
C THR A 106 -17.30 8.81 -6.14
N ALA A 107 -16.65 7.67 -6.32
CA ALA A 107 -16.65 6.63 -5.30
C ALA A 107 -16.00 7.10 -3.97
N LEU A 108 -14.93 7.91 -4.05
CA LEU A 108 -14.27 8.51 -2.88
C LEU A 108 -15.11 9.54 -2.14
N GLU A 109 -16.21 10.03 -2.70
CA GLU A 109 -17.13 10.93 -1.99
C GLU A 109 -17.89 10.21 -0.87
N VAL A 110 -18.02 8.89 -0.97
CA VAL A 110 -18.84 8.08 -0.06
C VAL A 110 -18.08 6.89 0.53
N ARG A 111 -16.80 6.68 0.18
CA ARG A 111 -15.97 5.57 0.67
C ARG A 111 -14.52 6.01 0.81
N GLU A 112 -13.73 5.19 1.52
CA GLU A 112 -12.28 5.31 1.53
C GLU A 112 -11.66 4.30 0.56
N CYS A 113 -10.41 4.49 0.16
CA CYS A 113 -9.69 3.54 -0.68
C CYS A 113 -8.48 2.94 0.03
N VAL A 114 -8.17 1.69 -0.32
CA VAL A 114 -6.95 0.99 0.06
C VAL A 114 -6.32 0.43 -1.20
N VAL A 115 -5.04 0.73 -1.42
CA VAL A 115 -4.21 0.13 -2.46
C VAL A 115 -3.24 -0.83 -1.77
N ILE A 116 -3.25 -2.10 -2.17
CA ILE A 116 -2.36 -3.15 -1.63
C ILE A 116 -1.43 -3.58 -2.77
N GLY A 117 -0.13 -3.49 -2.55
CA GLY A 117 0.86 -3.98 -3.51
C GLY A 117 0.80 -5.49 -3.66
N LYS A 118 1.14 -5.97 -4.86
CA LYS A 118 1.36 -7.39 -5.15
C LYS A 118 2.79 -7.84 -4.89
N ASP A 119 3.67 -6.93 -4.48
CA ASP A 119 4.98 -7.28 -3.95
C ASP A 119 4.79 -8.07 -2.66
N THR A 120 4.77 -9.39 -2.84
CA THR A 120 4.99 -10.38 -1.79
C THR A 120 6.19 -9.89 -0.97
N PRO A 121 6.10 -9.77 0.36
CA PRO A 121 7.31 -9.71 1.16
C PRO A 121 8.07 -10.98 0.84
N GLN A 122 9.13 -10.87 0.04
CA GLN A 122 10.03 -11.98 -0.20
C GLN A 122 10.67 -12.25 1.15
N ALA A 123 10.15 -13.27 1.84
CA ALA A 123 10.80 -13.85 2.98
C ALA A 123 12.25 -14.04 2.58
N ALA A 124 13.14 -13.37 3.31
CA ALA A 124 14.56 -13.67 3.28
C ALA A 124 14.73 -15.12 3.72
N THR A 125 14.57 -16.07 2.80
CA THR A 125 15.27 -17.34 2.88
C THR A 125 16.69 -17.05 2.43
N ASP A 126 17.46 -16.45 3.33
CA ASP A 126 18.88 -16.72 3.40
C ASP A 126 19.01 -18.21 3.77
N GLY A 127 19.41 -19.00 2.81
CA GLY A 127 19.74 -20.41 2.95
C GLY A 127 20.80 -20.73 1.94
N GLY A 128 22.04 -20.39 2.27
CA GLY A 128 23.20 -20.64 1.43
C GLY A 128 23.33 -22.13 1.11
N ASP A 129 23.47 -22.43 -0.17
CA ASP A 129 24.07 -23.69 -0.62
C ASP A 129 25.51 -23.43 -1.02
N THR A 130 26.39 -23.42 -0.01
CA THR A 130 27.82 -23.67 -0.20
C THR A 130 28.11 -25.09 0.25
N SER A 131 27.73 -26.10 -0.54
CA SER A 131 28.49 -27.35 -0.66
C SER A 131 27.94 -28.25 -1.75
N THR A 132 28.64 -28.33 -2.87
CA THR A 132 29.01 -29.64 -3.43
C THR A 132 30.37 -29.48 -4.11
N ASP A 133 31.41 -29.83 -3.37
CA ASP A 133 32.66 -30.39 -3.91
C ASP A 133 32.83 -31.76 -3.23
N PRO A 134 33.48 -32.79 -3.81
CA PRO A 134 33.99 -32.96 -5.19
C PRO A 134 33.38 -34.18 -5.89
N GLU A 135 33.58 -34.37 -7.20
CA GLU A 135 33.75 -35.75 -7.70
C GLU A 135 34.82 -35.87 -8.81
N PRO A 136 35.53 -37.02 -8.86
CA PRO A 136 36.82 -37.18 -9.54
C PRO A 136 36.66 -37.78 -10.95
N ARG A 137 37.60 -37.45 -11.85
CA ARG A 137 38.27 -38.40 -12.76
C ARG A 137 39.39 -37.74 -13.56
#